data_AF-A0A1I9Q2R9-F1
#
_entry.id   AF-A0A1I9Q2R9-F1
#
_cell.length_a   1.000
_cell.length_b   1.000
_cell.length_c   1.000
_cell.angle_alpha   90.00
_cell.angle_beta   90.00
_cell.angle_gamma   90.00
#
_symmetry.space_group_name_H-M   'P 1'
#
loop_
_entity.id
_entity.type
_entity.pdbx_description
1 polymer ?
#
loop_
_entity_poly.entity_id
_entity_poly.type
_entity_poly.pdbx_seq_one_letter_code
_entity_poly.pdbx_strand_id
1 'polypeptide(L)'
;WVGKPGEKPPPLCGCTPPEQNHVSKAGDMVAALVKGPEGDENWILAEVVSYNTSGKYEVDDIDEEQKDRHVLSKRRVMPLPLMRANPDTDPNCLFPKSSIVMALYPQTTCFYKAIINRLPVSSMDEYEVLFEDATYPDGY
;
A
#
# COMPACT_ATOMS: atom_id res chain seq x y z
N TRP A 1 -4.51 -15.07 3.18
CA TRP A 1 -5.80 -15.40 3.78
C TRP A 1 -6.17 -16.79 3.33
N VAL A 2 -6.66 -17.61 4.25
CA VAL A 2 -7.22 -18.93 3.94
C VAL A 2 -8.55 -19.00 4.71
N GLY A 3 -9.65 -18.69 4.01
CA GLY A 3 -10.98 -18.67 4.61
C GLY A 3 -11.63 -20.04 4.66
N LYS A 4 -12.73 -20.16 5.43
CA LYS A 4 -13.60 -21.35 5.39
C LYS A 4 -14.50 -21.32 4.15
N PRO A 5 -15.04 -22.47 3.69
CA PRO A 5 -15.99 -22.49 2.58
C PRO A 5 -17.16 -21.53 2.81
N GLY A 6 -17.38 -20.61 1.85
CA GLY A 6 -18.45 -19.61 1.89
C GLY A 6 -18.13 -18.33 2.67
N GLU A 7 -16.97 -18.26 3.33
CA GLU A 7 -16.50 -17.05 3.99
C GLU A 7 -15.93 -16.06 2.97
N LYS A 8 -16.31 -14.79 3.09
CA LYS A 8 -15.73 -13.73 2.23
C LYS A 8 -14.39 -13.28 2.79
N PRO A 9 -13.40 -12.96 1.94
CA PRO A 9 -12.16 -12.35 2.40
C PRO A 9 -12.41 -11.11 3.24
N PRO A 10 -11.68 -10.93 4.36
CA PRO A 10 -11.85 -9.77 5.22
C PRO A 10 -11.34 -8.50 4.54
N PRO A 11 -11.74 -7.31 5.04
CA PRO A 11 -11.09 -6.04 4.68
C PRO A 11 -9.57 -6.14 4.80
N LEU A 12 -8.84 -5.46 3.91
CA LEU A 12 -7.37 -5.49 3.84
C LEU A 12 -6.77 -6.88 3.47
N CYS A 13 -7.57 -7.79 2.91
CA CYS A 13 -7.06 -8.96 2.20
C CYS A 13 -6.85 -8.65 0.71
N GLY A 14 -5.60 -8.64 0.26
CA GLY A 14 -5.24 -8.29 -1.12
C GLY A 14 -5.74 -6.89 -1.49
N CYS A 15 -6.52 -6.78 -2.57
CA CYS A 15 -7.12 -5.51 -3.02
C CYS A 15 -8.43 -5.15 -2.29
N THR A 16 -8.87 -5.94 -1.30
CA THR A 16 -10.11 -5.65 -0.57
C THR A 16 -9.95 -4.39 0.27
N PRO A 17 -10.78 -3.35 0.07
CA PRO A 17 -10.60 -2.07 0.75
C PRO A 17 -10.80 -2.19 2.28
N PRO A 18 -10.24 -1.25 3.06
CA PRO A 18 -10.57 -1.13 4.47
C PRO A 18 -12.05 -0.79 4.68
N GLU A 19 -12.55 -1.05 5.88
CA GLU A 19 -13.86 -0.54 6.29
C GLU A 19 -13.88 1.00 6.32
N GLN A 20 -15.05 1.61 6.11
CA GLN A 20 -15.19 3.06 6.00
C GLN A 20 -14.59 3.84 7.19
N ASN A 21 -14.71 3.30 8.40
CA ASN A 21 -14.22 3.90 9.63
C ASN A 21 -12.93 3.25 10.15
N HIS A 22 -12.25 2.46 9.32
CA HIS A 22 -10.99 1.82 9.69
C HIS A 22 -9.98 2.84 10.20
N VAL A 23 -9.29 2.50 11.27
CA VAL A 23 -8.16 3.23 11.83
C VAL A 23 -7.01 2.25 12.03
N SER A 24 -5.93 2.43 11.28
CA SER A 24 -4.68 1.69 11.48
C SER A 24 -4.14 1.90 12.89
N LYS A 25 -3.66 0.84 13.52
CA LYS A 25 -3.18 0.80 14.90
C LYS A 25 -1.69 1.12 14.95
N ALA A 26 -1.19 1.43 16.15
CA ALA A 26 0.25 1.55 16.37
C ALA A 26 0.98 0.26 15.95
N GLY A 27 2.06 0.39 15.19
CA GLY A 27 2.82 -0.70 14.57
C GLY A 27 2.30 -1.15 13.20
N ASP A 28 1.14 -0.68 12.74
CA ASP A 28 0.66 -1.02 11.39
C ASP A 28 1.49 -0.27 10.34
N MET A 29 1.88 -0.99 9.29
CA MET A 29 2.54 -0.41 8.12
C MET A 29 1.53 0.24 7.18
N VAL A 30 1.85 1.44 6.70
CA VAL A 30 0.97 2.26 5.85
C VAL A 30 1.76 2.90 4.72
N ALA A 31 1.07 3.22 3.62
CA ALA A 31 1.57 4.20 2.66
C ALA A 31 1.14 5.60 3.13
N ALA A 32 2.09 6.52 3.27
CA ALA A 32 1.86 7.87 3.79
C ALA A 32 2.27 8.93 2.76
N LEU A 33 1.37 9.86 2.44
CA LEU A 33 1.65 10.98 1.52
C LEU A 33 2.26 12.17 2.29
N VAL A 34 3.58 12.24 2.27
CA VAL A 34 4.37 13.29 2.91
C VAL A 34 4.73 14.39 1.93
N LYS A 35 5.02 15.58 2.46
CA LYS A 35 5.48 16.73 1.67
C LYS A 35 6.99 16.88 1.86
N GLY A 36 7.73 16.83 0.76
CA GLY A 36 9.17 17.03 0.71
C GLY A 36 9.59 18.50 0.93
N PRO A 37 10.90 18.74 1.11
CA PRO A 37 11.45 20.08 1.35
C PRO A 37 11.25 21.03 0.17
N GLU A 38 11.23 20.52 -1.06
CA GLU A 38 10.98 21.29 -2.28
C GLU A 38 9.48 21.49 -2.57
N GLY A 39 8.62 20.93 -1.71
CA GLY A 39 7.18 21.04 -1.76
C GLY A 39 6.49 20.02 -2.66
N ASP A 40 7.25 19.11 -3.26
CA ASP A 40 6.79 17.87 -3.86
C ASP A 40 6.11 16.96 -2.82
N GLU A 41 5.26 16.05 -3.27
CA GLU A 41 4.59 15.09 -2.40
C GLU A 41 4.95 13.66 -2.82
N ASN A 42 5.38 12.86 -1.86
CA ASN A 42 5.82 11.48 -2.09
C ASN A 42 5.05 10.53 -1.18
N TRP A 43 4.64 9.38 -1.73
CA TRP A 43 4.10 8.29 -0.94
C TRP A 43 5.26 7.47 -0.39
N ILE A 44 5.40 7.42 0.92
CA ILE A 44 6.44 6.65 1.61
C ILE A 44 5.83 5.48 2.38
N LEU A 45 6.65 4.49 2.69
CA LEU A 45 6.35 3.42 3.64
C LEU A 45 6.61 3.94 5.04
N ALA A 46 5.61 3.87 5.90
CA ALA A 46 5.68 4.40 7.24
C ALA A 46 5.02 3.45 8.25
N GLU A 47 5.44 3.51 9.50
CA GLU A 47 4.82 2.81 10.62
C GLU A 47 3.92 3.78 11.39
N VAL A 48 2.68 3.37 11.69
CA VAL A 48 1.78 4.16 12.52
C VAL A 48 2.24 4.13 13.97
N VAL A 49 2.25 5.29 14.62
CA VAL A 49 2.51 5.39 16.07
C VAL A 49 1.27 5.77 16.83
N SER A 50 0.47 6.70 16.32
CA SER A 50 -0.78 7.05 16.97
C SER A 50 -1.82 7.60 16.00
N TYR A 51 -3.09 7.53 16.40
CA TYR A 51 -4.18 8.26 15.76
C TYR A 51 -4.91 9.06 16.85
N ASN A 52 -4.87 10.37 16.75
CA ASN A 52 -5.38 11.25 17.79
C ASN A 52 -6.86 11.61 17.58
N THR A 53 -7.47 12.18 18.62
CA THR A 53 -8.89 12.58 18.62
C THR A 53 -9.21 13.70 17.62
N SER A 54 -8.20 14.41 17.12
CA SER A 54 -8.36 15.42 16.05
C SER A 54 -8.42 14.81 14.64
N GLY A 55 -8.34 13.48 14.53
CA GLY A 55 -8.43 12.76 13.26
C GLY A 55 -7.12 12.75 12.46
N LYS A 56 -5.98 12.89 13.14
CA LYS A 56 -4.64 12.87 12.53
C LYS A 56 -3.84 11.67 13.01
N TYR A 57 -3.04 11.13 12.09
CA TYR A 57 -2.02 10.13 12.36
C TYR A 57 -0.69 10.78 12.70
N GLU A 58 0.03 10.14 13.61
CA GLU A 58 1.47 10.23 13.75
C GLU A 58 2.07 8.96 13.15
N VAL A 59 2.98 9.11 12.19
CA VAL A 59 3.67 8.01 11.53
C VAL A 59 5.17 8.26 11.53
N ASP A 60 5.98 7.21 11.62
CA ASP A 60 7.43 7.27 11.40
C ASP A 60 7.75 6.73 10.01
N ASP A 61 8.57 7.44 9.24
CA ASP A 61 9.20 6.86 8.06
C ASP A 61 10.08 5.66 8.48
N ILE A 62 10.04 4.59 7.67
CA ILE A 62 10.82 3.39 7.92
C ILE A 62 12.23 3.44 7.32
N ASP A 63 12.55 4.48 6.55
CA ASP A 63 13.89 4.71 6.06
C ASP A 63 14.89 4.78 7.24
N GLU A 64 15.97 3.99 7.17
CA GLU A 64 16.95 3.89 8.24
C GLU A 64 17.77 5.19 8.41
N GLU A 65 17.94 5.95 7.33
CA GLU A 65 18.69 7.21 7.32
C GLU A 65 17.81 8.40 7.71
N GLN A 66 16.50 8.30 7.49
CA GLN A 66 15.53 9.38 7.71
C GLN A 66 14.31 8.88 8.52
N LYS A 67 14.48 8.71 9.84
CA LYS A 67 13.37 8.34 10.75
C LYS A 67 12.56 9.55 11.18
N ASP A 68 12.03 10.27 10.21
CA ASP A 68 11.23 11.47 10.47
C ASP A 68 9.82 11.11 10.93
N ARG A 69 9.37 11.81 11.98
CA ARG A 69 7.99 11.73 12.50
C ARG A 69 7.11 12.70 11.70
N HIS A 70 6.06 12.19 11.07
CA HIS A 70 5.09 13.00 10.34
C HIS A 70 3.72 13.02 11.02
N VAL A 71 3.06 14.18 11.02
CA VAL A 71 1.66 14.34 11.48
C VAL A 71 0.75 14.58 10.28
N LEU A 72 -0.06 13.59 9.92
CA LEU A 72 -0.83 13.58 8.67
C LEU A 72 -2.33 13.44 8.92
N SER A 73 -3.15 14.04 8.06
CA SER A 73 -4.60 13.78 8.05
C SER A 73 -4.90 12.35 7.59
N LYS A 74 -5.98 11.73 8.06
CA LYS A 74 -6.41 10.37 7.64
C LYS A 74 -6.38 10.11 6.13
N ARG A 75 -6.79 11.08 5.30
CA ARG A 75 -6.79 10.97 3.82
C ARG A 75 -5.40 10.82 3.17
N ARG A 76 -4.33 11.10 3.91
CA ARG A 76 -2.93 10.99 3.46
C ARG A 76 -2.29 9.69 3.93
N VAL A 77 -3.05 8.81 4.58
CA VAL A 77 -2.57 7.54 5.11
C VAL A 77 -3.44 6.43 4.54
N MET A 78 -2.82 5.53 3.78
CA MET A 78 -3.47 4.39 3.15
C MET A 78 -2.98 3.11 3.85
N PRO A 79 -3.87 2.34 4.51
CA PRO A 79 -3.48 1.08 5.14
C PRO A 79 -2.96 0.09 4.10
N LEU A 80 -1.88 -0.61 4.43
CA LEU A 80 -1.43 -1.73 3.61
C LEU A 80 -2.30 -2.98 3.85
N PRO A 81 -2.37 -3.90 2.88
CA PRO A 81 -3.02 -5.19 3.09
C PRO A 81 -2.39 -5.94 4.26
N LEU A 82 -3.21 -6.42 5.20
CA LEU A 82 -2.77 -7.24 6.33
C LEU A 82 -2.60 -8.70 5.94
N MET A 83 -3.19 -9.10 4.81
CA MET A 83 -3.20 -10.47 4.32
C MET A 83 -3.03 -10.50 2.81
N ARG A 84 -2.22 -11.44 2.33
CA ARG A 84 -2.18 -11.79 0.90
C ARG A 84 -3.48 -12.51 0.50
N ALA A 85 -4.05 -12.18 -0.65
CA ALA A 85 -5.10 -13.00 -1.26
C ALA A 85 -4.46 -14.24 -1.92
N ASN A 86 -5.07 -15.40 -1.76
CA ASN A 86 -4.59 -16.63 -2.42
C ASN A 86 -5.22 -16.71 -3.82
N PRO A 87 -4.43 -16.76 -4.91
CA PRO A 87 -4.97 -16.83 -6.27
C PRO A 87 -5.92 -18.00 -6.52
N ASP A 88 -5.72 -19.14 -5.84
CA ASP A 88 -6.54 -20.34 -6.05
C ASP A 88 -7.92 -20.25 -5.39
N THR A 89 -8.02 -19.56 -4.25
CA THR A 89 -9.26 -19.50 -3.45
C THR A 89 -9.98 -18.17 -3.57
N ASP A 90 -9.23 -17.08 -3.70
CA ASP A 90 -9.73 -15.71 -3.63
C ASP A 90 -9.19 -14.82 -4.79
N PRO A 91 -9.30 -15.25 -6.06
CA PRO A 91 -8.74 -14.52 -7.20
C PRO A 91 -9.36 -13.12 -7.38
N ASN A 92 -10.60 -12.92 -6.93
CA ASN A 92 -11.29 -11.63 -6.97
C ASN A 92 -10.73 -10.59 -5.99
N CYS A 93 -9.85 -11.01 -5.07
CA CYS A 93 -9.15 -10.13 -4.14
C CYS A 93 -7.72 -9.78 -4.63
N LEU A 94 -7.42 -10.04 -5.91
CA LEU A 94 -6.22 -9.60 -6.57
C LEU A 94 -6.50 -8.37 -7.45
N PHE A 95 -5.53 -7.47 -7.58
CA PHE A 95 -5.62 -6.40 -8.56
C PHE A 95 -5.57 -7.00 -9.98
N PRO A 96 -6.55 -6.71 -10.86
CA PRO A 96 -6.57 -7.28 -12.19
C PRO A 96 -5.47 -6.69 -13.07
N LYS A 97 -5.11 -7.41 -14.13
CA LYS A 97 -4.12 -6.95 -15.12
C LYS A 97 -4.54 -5.59 -15.69
N SER A 98 -3.55 -4.73 -15.93
CA SER A 98 -3.72 -3.36 -16.41
C SER A 98 -4.33 -2.39 -15.39
N SER A 99 -4.51 -2.79 -14.13
CA SER A 99 -4.88 -1.84 -13.06
C SER A 99 -3.73 -0.89 -12.75
N ILE A 100 -4.06 0.38 -12.52
CA ILE A 100 -3.13 1.37 -11.98
C ILE A 100 -3.08 1.21 -10.45
N VAL A 101 -1.89 1.08 -9.90
CA VAL A 101 -1.63 0.93 -8.47
C VAL A 101 -0.50 1.87 -8.03
N MET A 102 -0.40 2.10 -6.72
CA MET A 102 0.81 2.62 -6.10
C MET A 102 1.60 1.41 -5.58
N ALA A 103 2.76 1.15 -6.15
CA ALA A 103 3.62 0.02 -5.80
C ALA A 103 4.93 0.52 -5.17
N LEU A 104 5.45 -0.23 -4.21
CA LEU A 104 6.75 0.06 -3.59
C LEU A 104 7.84 -0.18 -4.63
N TYR A 105 8.68 0.82 -4.90
CA TYR A 105 9.77 0.66 -5.88
C TYR A 105 10.92 -0.15 -5.27
N PRO A 106 11.52 -1.09 -6.02
CA PRO A 106 12.55 -1.98 -5.49
C PRO A 106 13.68 -1.23 -4.79
N GLN A 107 14.09 -1.72 -3.62
CA GLN A 107 15.19 -1.18 -2.80
C GLN A 107 14.97 0.26 -2.31
N THR A 108 13.73 0.75 -2.30
CA THR A 108 13.36 2.05 -1.72
C THR A 108 12.25 1.88 -0.69
N THR A 109 11.97 2.93 0.06
CA THR A 109 10.82 3.06 0.95
C THR A 109 9.70 3.90 0.31
N CYS A 110 9.72 4.11 -1.00
CA CYS A 110 8.76 4.97 -1.71
C CYS A 110 7.83 4.20 -2.64
N PHE A 111 6.57 4.66 -2.72
CA PHE A 111 5.57 4.13 -3.63
C PHE A 111 5.44 5.02 -4.86
N TYR A 112 5.37 4.39 -6.03
CA TYR A 112 5.22 5.05 -7.31
C TYR A 112 4.07 4.43 -8.10
N LYS A 113 3.55 5.21 -9.04
CA LYS A 113 2.48 4.77 -9.92
C LYS A 113 3.00 3.67 -10.85
N ALA A 114 2.24 2.58 -10.93
CA ALA A 114 2.59 1.42 -11.73
C ALA A 114 1.33 0.76 -12.30
N ILE A 115 1.52 -0.10 -13.30
CA ILE A 115 0.48 -0.91 -13.92
C ILE A 115 0.74 -2.38 -13.63
N ILE A 116 -0.30 -3.12 -13.24
CA ILE A 116 -0.22 -4.58 -13.08
C ILE A 116 0.02 -5.25 -14.44
N ASN A 117 1.16 -5.90 -14.63
CA ASN A 117 1.48 -6.66 -15.83
C ASN A 117 1.11 -8.15 -15.68
N ARG A 118 1.40 -8.72 -14.51
CA ARG A 118 1.09 -10.12 -14.17
C ARG A 118 0.62 -10.25 -12.74
N LEU A 119 -0.41 -11.07 -12.56
CA LEU A 119 -0.91 -11.45 -11.25
C LEU A 119 -0.04 -12.58 -10.67
N PRO A 120 0.05 -12.69 -9.34
CA PRO A 120 0.65 -13.86 -8.70
C PRO A 120 -0.11 -15.13 -9.11
N VAL A 121 0.64 -16.20 -9.44
CA VAL A 121 0.06 -17.49 -9.83
C VAL A 121 -0.11 -18.39 -8.62
N SER A 122 0.82 -18.32 -7.67
CA SER A 122 0.76 -19.00 -6.38
C SER A 122 0.64 -18.01 -5.21
N SER A 123 0.31 -18.51 -4.03
CA SER A 123 0.26 -17.71 -2.79
C SER A 123 1.60 -17.13 -2.34
N MET A 124 2.71 -17.64 -2.88
CA MET A 124 4.08 -17.16 -2.60
C MET A 124 4.60 -16.19 -3.66
N ASP A 125 3.93 -16.10 -4.80
CA ASP A 125 4.35 -15.24 -5.89
C ASP A 125 4.05 -13.76 -5.58
N GLU A 126 4.70 -12.88 -6.32
CA GLU A 126 4.50 -11.44 -6.25
C GLU A 126 3.83 -10.94 -7.54
N TYR A 127 3.30 -9.72 -7.51
CA TYR A 127 2.85 -9.06 -8.73
C TYR A 127 4.06 -8.68 -9.58
N GLU A 128 3.92 -8.83 -10.89
CA GLU A 128 4.78 -8.16 -11.85
C GLU A 128 4.12 -6.84 -12.23
N VAL A 129 4.82 -5.73 -12.03
CA VAL A 129 4.32 -4.38 -12.30
C VAL A 129 5.28 -3.62 -13.21
N LEU A 130 4.74 -2.67 -13.98
CA LEU A 130 5.50 -1.73 -14.81
C LEU A 130 5.33 -0.34 -14.22
N PHE A 131 6.42 0.30 -13.80
CA PHE A 131 6.38 1.62 -13.18
C PHE A 131 6.27 2.71 -14.25
N GLU A 132 5.57 3.81 -13.96
CA GLU A 132 5.60 4.96 -14.87
C GLU A 132 6.99 5.58 -14.91
N ASP A 133 7.58 5.62 -16.10
CA ASP A 133 8.88 6.23 -16.34
C ASP A 133 8.88 6.98 -17.69
N ALA A 134 8.91 8.31 -17.60
CA ALA A 134 8.88 9.20 -18.75
C ALA A 134 10.15 9.15 -19.61
N THR A 135 11.20 8.45 -19.17
CA THR A 135 12.42 8.24 -19.95
C THR A 135 12.26 7.15 -21.01
N TYR A 136 11.25 6.29 -20.90
CA TYR A 136 10.92 5.27 -21.89
C TYR A 136 9.91 5.76 -22.93
N PRO A 137 10.02 5.38 -24.22
CA PRO A 137 9.14 5.87 -25.29
C PRO A 137 7.65 5.55 -25.11
N ASP A 138 7.35 4.43 -24.46
CA ASP A 138 6.01 3.96 -24.12
C ASP A 138 5.56 4.36 -22.70
N GLY A 139 6.46 4.96 -21.91
CA GLY A 139 6.17 5.53 -20.60
C GLY A 139 6.19 4.54 -19.42
N TYR A 140 6.65 3.30 -19.64
CA TYR A 140 6.61 2.19 -18.66
C TYR A 140 7.82 1.25 -18.78
#